data_AF-A0A2I8VFY9-F1
#
_entry.id   AF-A0A2I8VFY9-F1
#
_cell.length_a   1.000
_cell.length_b   1.000
_cell.length_c   1.000
_cell.angle_alpha   90.00
_cell.angle_beta   90.00
_cell.angle_gamma   90.00
#
_symmetry.space_group_name_H-M   'P 1'
#
loop_
_entity.id
_entity.type
_entity.pdbx_description
1 polymer ?
#
loop_
_entity_poly.entity_id
_entity_poly.type
_entity_poly.pdbx_seq_one_letter_code
_entity_poly.pdbx_strand_id
1 'polypeptide(L)'
;MIGGEGRGQANLVAVAVALVLLTSVLGASLAVAESVLVGATTERDPADRHAASTLAARFVDDAPASYPQNVVPNRSLTAGSVVSLAPVVENATVRVELGERTLFERGDPSGGATVHRGVLVATPQSRTATVDLATNDTLTLSHRTDRVELVVDPEANTTVRTVRVNDRIVLHNETGVSGEASVATSRFRETELTFEAENQTTANGTVEVSYTSLAVEPTTLVVTVDV
;
A
#
# COMPACT_ATOMS: atom_id res chain seq x y z
N MET A 1 -11.89 -84.29 16.37
CA MET A 1 -12.47 -83.01 15.91
C MET A 1 -11.45 -81.94 16.24
N ILE A 2 -10.65 -81.55 15.25
CA ILE A 2 -9.52 -80.60 15.39
C ILE A 2 -9.99 -79.27 14.82
N GLY A 3 -9.86 -78.18 15.58
CA GLY A 3 -10.14 -76.83 15.08
C GLY A 3 -10.17 -75.79 16.18
N GLY A 4 -9.04 -75.12 16.44
CA GLY A 4 -9.01 -74.01 17.39
C GLY A 4 -7.70 -73.23 17.54
N GLU A 5 -6.53 -73.79 17.21
CA GLU A 5 -5.25 -73.14 17.60
C GLU A 5 -4.58 -72.29 16.49
N GLY A 6 -4.89 -72.52 15.21
CA GLY A 6 -4.23 -71.81 14.09
C GLY A 6 -4.71 -70.39 13.82
N ARG A 7 -5.93 -70.01 14.23
CA ARG A 7 -6.54 -68.71 13.87
C ARG A 7 -6.14 -67.57 14.83
N GLY A 8 -5.89 -67.89 16.11
CA GLY A 8 -5.46 -66.91 17.12
C GLY A 8 -4.01 -66.45 16.91
N GLN A 9 -3.10 -67.37 16.56
CA GLN A 9 -1.71 -67.04 16.28
C GLN A 9 -1.52 -66.34 14.94
N ALA A 10 -2.25 -66.73 13.89
CA ALA A 10 -2.22 -66.02 12.61
C ALA A 10 -2.70 -64.57 12.76
N ASN A 11 -3.68 -64.33 13.62
CA ASN A 11 -4.17 -62.98 13.89
C ASN A 11 -3.16 -62.16 14.70
N LEU A 12 -2.46 -62.76 15.68
CA LEU A 12 -1.42 -62.08 16.45
C LEU A 12 -0.20 -61.71 15.60
N VAL A 13 0.26 -62.61 14.72
CA VAL A 13 1.37 -62.33 13.81
C VAL A 13 0.98 -61.23 12.80
N ALA A 14 -0.25 -61.27 12.28
CA ALA A 14 -0.75 -60.23 11.39
C ALA A 14 -0.82 -58.86 12.08
N VAL A 15 -1.28 -58.80 13.34
CA VAL A 15 -1.31 -57.57 14.14
C VAL A 15 0.10 -57.05 14.44
N ALA A 16 1.04 -57.94 14.77
CA ALA A 16 2.43 -57.55 15.01
C ALA A 16 3.07 -56.94 13.75
N VAL A 17 2.87 -57.55 12.59
CA VAL A 17 3.36 -57.03 11.30
C VAL A 17 2.68 -55.69 10.97
N ALA A 18 1.37 -55.58 11.16
CA ALA A 18 0.65 -54.33 10.94
C ALA A 18 1.16 -53.20 11.84
N LEU A 19 1.50 -53.49 13.10
CA LEU A 19 2.05 -52.50 14.04
C LEU A 19 3.45 -52.03 13.63
N VAL A 20 4.30 -52.94 13.15
CA VAL A 20 5.65 -52.60 12.65
C VAL A 20 5.57 -51.76 11.36
N LEU A 21 4.66 -52.11 10.45
CA LEU A 21 4.41 -51.31 9.25
C LEU A 21 3.86 -49.93 9.59
N LEU A 22 2.92 -49.84 10.53
CA LEU A 22 2.37 -48.55 10.96
C LEU A 22 3.43 -47.66 11.63
N THR A 23 4.25 -48.24 12.51
CA THR A 23 5.32 -47.49 13.21
C THR A 23 6.44 -47.06 12.26
N SER A 24 6.79 -47.87 11.26
CA SER A 24 7.76 -47.47 10.22
C SER A 24 7.23 -46.37 9.30
N VAL A 25 5.96 -46.40 8.92
CA VAL A 25 5.32 -45.33 8.14
C VAL A 25 5.22 -44.03 8.95
N LEU A 26 4.87 -44.12 10.24
CA LEU A 26 4.86 -42.97 11.14
C LEU A 26 6.26 -42.38 11.32
N GLY A 27 7.28 -43.23 11.51
CA GLY A 27 8.68 -42.80 11.61
C GLY A 27 9.19 -42.15 10.34
N ALA A 28 8.88 -42.71 9.16
CA ALA A 28 9.25 -42.13 7.87
C ALA A 28 8.54 -40.79 7.63
N SER A 29 7.25 -40.69 7.98
CA SER A 29 6.48 -39.43 7.89
C SER A 29 7.05 -38.36 8.81
N LEU A 30 7.45 -38.73 10.03
CA LEU A 30 8.05 -37.82 11.00
C LEU A 30 9.44 -37.37 10.55
N ALA A 31 10.27 -38.27 10.01
CA ALA A 31 11.59 -37.94 9.49
C ALA A 31 11.51 -36.97 8.29
N VAL A 32 10.52 -37.13 7.41
CA VAL A 32 10.27 -36.18 6.31
C VAL A 32 9.82 -34.83 6.86
N ALA A 33 8.90 -34.81 7.84
CA ALA A 33 8.46 -33.58 8.49
C ALA A 33 9.60 -32.86 9.22
N GLU A 34 10.46 -33.59 9.92
CA GLU A 34 11.66 -33.07 10.57
C GLU A 34 12.68 -32.55 9.54
N SER A 35 12.86 -33.22 8.40
CA SER A 35 13.78 -32.73 7.35
C SER A 35 13.34 -31.40 6.75
N VAL A 36 12.02 -31.15 6.65
CA VAL A 36 11.46 -29.87 6.21
C VAL A 36 11.66 -28.80 7.30
N LEU A 37 11.52 -29.15 8.57
CA LEU A 37 11.78 -28.24 9.69
C LEU A 37 13.28 -27.91 9.87
N VAL A 38 14.15 -28.89 9.70
CA VAL A 38 15.61 -28.75 9.86
C VAL A 38 16.22 -28.00 8.67
N GLY A 39 15.70 -28.20 7.46
CA GLY A 39 16.05 -27.37 6.29
C GLY A 39 15.69 -25.89 6.49
N ALA A 40 14.63 -25.59 7.23
CA ALA A 40 14.20 -24.22 7.55
C ALA A 40 14.96 -23.57 8.74
N THR A 41 15.76 -24.31 9.50
CA THR A 41 16.33 -23.86 10.79
C THR A 41 17.86 -23.82 10.84
N THR A 42 18.54 -23.88 9.69
CA THR A 42 20.01 -23.73 9.61
C THR A 42 20.41 -22.28 9.87
N GLU A 43 20.44 -21.83 11.14
CA GLU A 43 21.14 -20.67 11.76
C GLU A 43 21.10 -19.26 11.07
N ARG A 44 20.51 -19.08 9.89
CA ARG A 44 20.42 -17.82 9.12
C ARG A 44 19.07 -17.10 9.23
N ASP A 45 18.05 -17.80 9.73
CA ASP A 45 16.66 -17.35 9.77
C ASP A 45 16.34 -16.12 10.68
N PRO A 46 17.04 -15.84 11.81
CA PRO A 46 16.74 -14.65 12.61
C PRO A 46 17.24 -13.34 11.97
N ALA A 47 18.44 -13.35 11.38
CA ALA A 47 19.05 -12.17 10.77
C ALA A 47 18.33 -11.79 9.47
N ASP A 48 18.07 -12.78 8.61
CA ASP A 48 17.29 -12.64 7.39
C ASP A 48 15.89 -12.10 7.69
N ARG A 49 15.19 -12.70 8.66
CA ARG A 49 13.84 -12.27 9.04
C ARG A 49 13.84 -10.86 9.62
N HIS A 50 14.83 -10.51 10.43
CA HIS A 50 14.96 -9.15 10.96
C HIS A 50 15.22 -8.14 9.84
N ALA A 51 16.08 -8.47 8.88
CA ALA A 51 16.40 -7.63 7.73
C ALA A 51 15.17 -7.44 6.82
N ALA A 52 14.49 -8.53 6.46
CA ALA A 52 13.25 -8.51 5.67
C ALA A 52 12.14 -7.72 6.37
N SER A 53 11.95 -7.92 7.68
CA SER A 53 10.94 -7.19 8.47
C SER A 53 11.26 -5.69 8.57
N THR A 54 12.54 -5.35 8.74
CA THR A 54 13.00 -3.97 8.80
C THR A 54 12.77 -3.26 7.46
N LEU A 55 13.16 -3.89 6.35
CA LEU A 55 12.95 -3.33 5.01
C LEU A 55 11.45 -3.20 4.71
N ALA A 56 10.63 -4.21 5.02
CA ALA A 56 9.18 -4.15 4.83
C ALA A 56 8.53 -3.02 5.66
N ALA A 57 8.95 -2.83 6.91
CA ALA A 57 8.45 -1.73 7.74
C ALA A 57 8.86 -0.36 7.19
N ARG A 58 10.14 -0.20 6.85
CA ARG A 58 10.68 1.07 6.35
C ARG A 58 10.08 1.45 5.00
N PHE A 59 9.82 0.47 4.12
CA PHE A 59 9.14 0.74 2.85
C PHE A 59 7.71 1.26 3.06
N VAL A 60 6.96 0.69 4.02
CA VAL A 60 5.62 1.18 4.34
C VAL A 60 5.65 2.59 4.94
N ASP A 61 6.65 2.87 5.78
CA ASP A 61 6.81 4.17 6.42
C ASP A 61 7.35 5.27 5.46
N ASP A 62 7.98 4.89 4.34
CA ASP A 62 8.54 5.80 3.32
C ASP A 62 7.49 6.25 2.26
N ALA A 63 6.22 6.25 2.65
CA ALA A 63 5.16 6.86 1.88
C ALA A 63 5.24 8.39 1.98
N PRO A 64 4.89 9.14 0.91
CA PRO A 64 4.78 10.59 1.00
C PRO A 64 3.87 11.00 2.15
N ALA A 65 4.22 12.06 2.86
CA ALA A 65 3.42 12.51 4.01
C ALA A 65 1.96 12.82 3.64
N SER A 66 1.67 13.14 2.36
CA SER A 66 0.33 13.38 1.83
C SER A 66 -0.54 12.12 1.75
N TYR A 67 0.06 10.93 1.78
CA TYR A 67 -0.67 9.66 1.67
C TYR A 67 -1.28 9.28 3.03
N PRO A 68 -2.42 8.57 3.05
CA PRO A 68 -2.94 7.98 4.27
C PRO A 68 -1.98 6.93 4.85
N GLN A 69 -2.15 6.61 6.13
CA GLN A 69 -1.37 5.53 6.76
C GLN A 69 -1.60 4.19 6.04
N ASN A 70 -0.55 3.36 5.96
CA ASN A 70 -0.54 2.06 5.29
C ASN A 70 -0.80 2.11 3.77
N VAL A 71 -0.71 3.29 3.16
CA VAL A 71 -0.81 3.47 1.71
C VAL A 71 0.59 3.71 1.14
N VAL A 72 1.06 2.79 0.30
CA VAL A 72 2.38 2.85 -0.33
C VAL A 72 2.28 3.29 -1.79
N PRO A 73 3.28 4.01 -2.31
CA PRO A 73 3.30 4.37 -3.71
C PRO A 73 3.67 3.19 -4.60
N ASN A 74 3.06 3.13 -5.78
CA ASN A 74 3.36 2.13 -6.79
C ASN A 74 4.67 2.42 -7.54
N ARG A 75 5.81 2.47 -6.87
CA ARG A 75 7.12 2.86 -7.47
C ARG A 75 8.12 1.70 -7.54
N SER A 76 8.99 1.72 -8.54
CA SER A 76 10.21 0.90 -8.56
C SER A 76 11.23 1.44 -7.54
N LEU A 77 12.07 0.58 -7.00
CA LEU A 77 13.14 0.97 -6.08
C LEU A 77 14.50 0.86 -6.76
N THR A 78 15.43 1.72 -6.35
CA THR A 78 16.84 1.61 -6.74
C THR A 78 17.63 0.93 -5.62
N ALA A 79 18.81 0.42 -5.94
CA ALA A 79 19.73 -0.13 -4.95
C ALA A 79 20.02 0.87 -3.82
N GLY A 80 20.27 2.14 -4.15
CA GLY A 80 20.52 3.19 -3.16
C GLY A 80 19.29 3.48 -2.28
N SER A 81 18.09 3.45 -2.86
CA SER A 81 16.84 3.61 -2.11
C SER A 81 16.64 2.47 -1.10
N VAL A 82 16.90 1.22 -1.50
CA VAL A 82 16.77 0.04 -0.63
C VAL A 82 17.73 0.11 0.55
N VAL A 83 19.00 0.47 0.31
CA VAL A 83 20.00 0.63 1.38
C VAL A 83 19.66 1.82 2.29
N SER A 84 19.11 2.90 1.75
CA SER A 84 18.66 4.04 2.55
C SER A 84 17.51 3.67 3.49
N LEU A 85 16.59 2.80 3.03
CA LEU A 85 15.48 2.30 3.84
C LEU A 85 15.95 1.34 4.93
N ALA A 86 16.84 0.42 4.59
CA ALA A 86 17.34 -0.60 5.49
C ALA A 86 18.84 -0.85 5.24
N PRO A 87 19.75 -0.12 5.93
CA PRO A 87 21.19 -0.30 5.73
C PRO A 87 21.69 -1.74 5.98
N VAL A 88 20.96 -2.50 6.81
CA VAL A 88 21.25 -3.92 7.09
C VAL A 88 21.26 -4.81 5.84
N VAL A 89 20.60 -4.40 4.74
CA VAL A 89 20.56 -5.17 3.49
C VAL A 89 21.59 -4.72 2.44
N GLU A 90 22.57 -3.90 2.80
CA GLU A 90 23.55 -3.35 1.84
C GLU A 90 24.24 -4.42 1.00
N ASN A 91 24.68 -5.51 1.64
CA ASN A 91 25.40 -6.61 0.99
C ASN A 91 24.57 -7.88 0.81
N ALA A 92 23.27 -7.82 1.12
CA ALA A 92 22.35 -8.95 1.05
C ALA A 92 21.82 -9.17 -0.37
N THR A 93 21.37 -10.39 -0.68
CA THR A 93 20.47 -10.61 -1.82
C THR A 93 19.05 -10.27 -1.38
N VAL A 94 18.31 -9.57 -2.23
CA VAL A 94 17.03 -8.96 -1.86
C VAL A 94 16.07 -9.03 -3.02
N ARG A 95 14.82 -9.39 -2.75
CA ARG A 95 13.69 -9.24 -3.67
C ARG A 95 12.55 -8.51 -2.95
N VAL A 96 12.03 -7.46 -3.57
CA VAL A 96 10.88 -6.68 -3.08
C VAL A 96 9.80 -6.72 -4.14
N GLU A 97 8.64 -7.25 -3.79
CA GLU A 97 7.50 -7.40 -4.67
C GLU A 97 6.27 -6.75 -4.07
N LEU A 98 5.43 -6.21 -4.93
CA LEU A 98 4.17 -5.58 -4.57
C LEU A 98 3.07 -6.18 -5.44
N GLY A 99 2.28 -7.09 -4.86
CA GLY A 99 1.44 -7.99 -5.62
C GLY A 99 2.28 -8.88 -6.54
N GLU A 100 1.96 -8.88 -7.83
CA GLU A 100 2.68 -9.66 -8.85
C GLU A 100 3.87 -8.89 -9.46
N ARG A 101 4.16 -7.67 -8.97
CA ARG A 101 5.16 -6.80 -9.56
C ARG A 101 6.42 -6.73 -8.71
N THR A 102 7.56 -7.13 -9.29
CA THR A 102 8.88 -6.92 -8.69
C THR A 102 9.25 -5.43 -8.72
N LEU A 103 9.41 -4.82 -7.56
CA LEU A 103 9.85 -3.43 -7.41
C LEU A 103 11.37 -3.30 -7.43
N PHE A 104 12.06 -4.33 -6.93
CA PHE A 104 13.52 -4.41 -6.89
C PHE A 104 13.98 -5.85 -6.68
N GLU A 105 15.11 -6.17 -7.29
CA GLU A 105 15.78 -7.46 -7.14
C GLU A 105 17.30 -7.27 -7.23
N ARG A 106 18.02 -7.96 -6.34
CA ARG A 106 19.48 -8.05 -6.35
C ARG A 106 19.89 -9.46 -5.92
N GLY A 107 20.64 -10.14 -6.79
CA GLY A 107 21.05 -11.53 -6.56
C GLY A 107 19.85 -12.49 -6.55
N ASP A 108 20.02 -13.66 -5.95
CA ASP A 108 18.95 -14.64 -5.73
C ASP A 108 18.74 -14.86 -4.23
N PRO A 109 17.63 -14.38 -3.64
CA PRO A 109 17.34 -14.52 -2.21
C PRO A 109 16.51 -15.77 -1.89
N SER A 110 16.45 -16.75 -2.80
CA SER A 110 15.63 -17.96 -2.64
C SER A 110 15.98 -18.81 -1.40
N GLY A 111 17.17 -18.62 -0.83
CA GLY A 111 17.60 -19.28 0.42
C GLY A 111 17.30 -18.51 1.71
N GLY A 112 16.81 -17.28 1.61
CA GLY A 112 16.61 -16.37 2.76
C GLY A 112 15.19 -16.38 3.35
N ALA A 113 14.91 -15.40 4.21
CA ALA A 113 13.62 -15.24 4.85
C ALA A 113 12.68 -14.33 4.06
N THR A 114 11.40 -14.72 3.99
CA THR A 114 10.33 -13.95 3.33
C THR A 114 9.34 -13.40 4.36
N VAL A 115 9.00 -12.12 4.22
CA VAL A 115 7.97 -11.42 5.00
C VAL A 115 6.85 -10.96 4.07
N HIS A 116 5.60 -11.23 4.46
CA HIS A 116 4.40 -10.78 3.76
C HIS A 116 3.68 -9.73 4.59
N ARG A 117 3.23 -8.64 3.95
CA ARG A 117 2.47 -7.58 4.59
C ARG A 117 1.34 -7.08 3.71
N GLY A 118 0.12 -7.05 4.25
CA GLY A 118 -1.00 -6.40 3.57
C GLY A 118 -0.81 -4.88 3.56
N VAL A 119 -0.88 -4.27 2.38
CA VAL A 119 -0.73 -2.83 2.17
C VAL A 119 -1.77 -2.33 1.16
N LEU A 120 -2.04 -1.03 1.17
CA LEU A 120 -2.81 -0.38 0.11
C LEU A 120 -1.84 0.28 -0.86
N VAL A 121 -1.98 0.05 -2.15
CA VAL A 121 -1.19 0.77 -3.17
C VAL A 121 -1.99 1.96 -3.64
N ALA A 122 -1.40 3.15 -3.55
CA ALA A 122 -1.98 4.33 -4.17
C ALA A 122 -1.44 4.56 -5.58
N THR A 123 -2.36 4.84 -6.48
CA THR A 123 -2.12 5.38 -7.80
C THR A 123 -2.65 6.82 -7.85
N PRO A 124 -1.78 7.83 -7.98
CA PRO A 124 -2.20 9.21 -8.18
C PRO A 124 -3.02 9.37 -9.46
N GLN A 125 -4.14 10.08 -9.36
CA GLN A 125 -5.00 10.41 -10.50
C GLN A 125 -5.26 11.92 -10.49
N SER A 126 -4.82 12.60 -11.53
CA SER A 126 -5.18 13.99 -11.78
C SER A 126 -6.68 14.08 -12.12
N ARG A 127 -7.36 15.03 -11.49
CA ARG A 127 -8.75 15.35 -11.74
C ARG A 127 -8.90 16.85 -11.92
N THR A 128 -9.91 17.21 -12.70
CA THR A 128 -10.28 18.59 -12.96
C THR A 128 -11.79 18.72 -12.81
N ALA A 129 -12.23 19.80 -12.22
CA ALA A 129 -13.63 20.20 -12.13
C ALA A 129 -13.74 21.68 -12.53
N THR A 130 -14.85 22.05 -13.13
CA THR A 130 -15.11 23.44 -13.53
C THR A 130 -16.35 23.93 -12.82
N VAL A 131 -16.26 25.11 -12.22
CA VAL A 131 -17.38 25.83 -11.62
C VAL A 131 -17.77 26.96 -12.55
N ASP A 132 -19.05 26.98 -12.94
CA ASP A 132 -19.66 28.11 -13.64
C ASP A 132 -20.24 29.08 -12.60
N LEU A 133 -19.61 30.25 -12.48
CA LEU A 133 -19.95 31.28 -11.49
C LEU A 133 -21.37 31.84 -11.65
N ALA A 134 -22.00 31.65 -12.80
CA ALA A 134 -23.38 32.08 -13.04
C ALA A 134 -24.42 31.16 -12.40
N THR A 135 -24.04 29.91 -12.12
CA THR A 135 -24.97 28.88 -11.61
C THR A 135 -24.59 28.35 -10.24
N ASN A 136 -23.30 28.34 -9.92
CA ASN A 136 -22.78 27.80 -8.68
C ASN A 136 -21.58 28.61 -8.19
N ASP A 137 -21.48 28.74 -6.88
CA ASP A 137 -20.39 29.41 -6.19
C ASP A 137 -19.61 28.46 -5.28
N THR A 138 -20.04 27.20 -5.22
CA THR A 138 -19.54 26.20 -4.30
C THR A 138 -19.19 24.94 -5.06
N LEU A 139 -18.06 24.32 -4.70
CA LEU A 139 -17.63 23.03 -5.23
C LEU A 139 -17.16 22.13 -4.08
N THR A 140 -17.83 21.01 -3.91
CA THR A 140 -17.40 19.94 -3.00
C THR A 140 -16.59 18.91 -3.75
N LEU A 141 -15.34 18.71 -3.35
CA LEU A 141 -14.47 17.67 -3.92
C LEU A 141 -14.79 16.32 -3.29
N SER A 142 -15.20 15.36 -4.11
CA SER A 142 -15.54 14.00 -3.63
C SER A 142 -14.33 13.20 -3.13
N HIS A 143 -13.11 13.73 -3.27
CA HIS A 143 -11.88 13.08 -2.87
C HIS A 143 -11.07 14.01 -1.98
N ARG A 144 -10.45 13.44 -0.96
CA ARG A 144 -9.55 14.19 -0.08
C ARG A 144 -8.24 14.44 -0.81
N THR A 145 -7.80 15.69 -0.77
CA THR A 145 -6.52 16.15 -1.31
C THR A 145 -5.88 17.09 -0.29
N ASP A 146 -4.56 17.23 -0.32
CA ASP A 146 -3.81 18.19 0.48
C ASP A 146 -3.56 19.52 -0.27
N ARG A 147 -3.82 19.53 -1.58
CA ARG A 147 -3.67 20.71 -2.43
C ARG A 147 -4.66 20.72 -3.59
N VAL A 148 -5.07 21.91 -3.99
CA VAL A 148 -5.81 22.19 -5.23
C VAL A 148 -5.13 23.33 -5.96
N GLU A 149 -5.14 23.26 -7.28
CA GLU A 149 -4.75 24.34 -8.17
C GLU A 149 -6.02 24.97 -8.75
N LEU A 150 -6.10 26.29 -8.70
CA LEU A 150 -7.24 27.07 -9.15
C LEU A 150 -6.83 27.93 -10.33
N VAL A 151 -7.66 27.95 -11.37
CA VAL A 151 -7.60 28.94 -12.45
C VAL A 151 -8.89 29.73 -12.40
N VAL A 152 -8.82 30.96 -11.90
CA VAL A 152 -9.97 31.84 -11.71
C VAL A 152 -10.06 32.78 -12.90
N ASP A 153 -11.05 32.58 -13.76
CA ASP A 153 -11.28 33.36 -14.98
C ASP A 153 -12.68 34.01 -14.96
N PRO A 154 -12.85 35.12 -14.22
CA PRO A 154 -14.11 35.85 -14.18
C PRO A 154 -14.34 36.60 -15.49
N GLU A 155 -15.56 36.55 -16.03
CA GLU A 155 -15.91 37.33 -17.22
C GLU A 155 -15.97 38.84 -16.92
N ALA A 156 -16.02 39.64 -18.00
CA ALA A 156 -16.21 41.08 -17.90
C ALA A 156 -17.42 41.43 -17.01
N ASN A 157 -17.21 42.31 -16.04
CA ASN A 157 -18.19 42.72 -15.00
C ASN A 157 -18.41 41.72 -13.86
N THR A 158 -17.58 40.69 -13.71
CA THR A 158 -17.55 39.81 -12.53
C THR A 158 -16.30 40.08 -11.70
N THR A 159 -16.46 40.10 -10.38
CA THR A 159 -15.34 40.28 -9.44
C THR A 159 -15.46 39.26 -8.33
N VAL A 160 -14.63 38.21 -8.39
CA VAL A 160 -14.46 37.24 -7.29
C VAL A 160 -13.55 37.87 -6.26
N ARG A 161 -14.03 38.12 -5.04
CA ARG A 161 -13.23 38.80 -3.99
C ARG A 161 -12.53 37.84 -3.07
N THR A 162 -13.19 36.74 -2.74
CA THR A 162 -12.74 35.79 -1.73
C THR A 162 -12.87 34.38 -2.28
N VAL A 163 -11.85 33.57 -2.05
CA VAL A 163 -11.94 32.11 -2.17
C VAL A 163 -11.77 31.52 -0.78
N ARG A 164 -12.66 30.59 -0.42
CA ARG A 164 -12.61 29.85 0.84
C ARG A 164 -12.39 28.38 0.60
N VAL A 165 -11.75 27.75 1.58
CA VAL A 165 -11.69 26.29 1.72
C VAL A 165 -12.25 25.94 3.08
N ASN A 166 -13.36 25.21 3.14
CA ASN A 166 -14.02 24.83 4.40
C ASN A 166 -14.17 26.07 5.31
N ASP A 167 -14.80 27.12 4.80
CA ASP A 167 -15.00 28.46 5.42
C ASP A 167 -13.74 29.31 5.67
N ARG A 168 -12.53 28.74 5.55
CA ARG A 168 -11.28 29.48 5.72
C ARG A 168 -10.94 30.27 4.46
N ILE A 169 -10.78 31.58 4.59
CA ILE A 169 -10.27 32.44 3.50
C ILE A 169 -8.86 31.99 3.10
N VAL A 170 -8.66 31.65 1.83
CA VAL A 170 -7.38 31.25 1.26
C VAL A 170 -6.86 32.25 0.24
N LEU A 171 -7.76 32.95 -0.45
CA LEU A 171 -7.44 34.05 -1.35
C LEU A 171 -8.41 35.18 -1.04
N HIS A 172 -7.89 36.40 -1.00
CA HIS A 172 -8.71 37.59 -0.86
C HIS A 172 -8.05 38.77 -1.58
N ASN A 173 -8.83 39.47 -2.41
CA ASN A 173 -8.42 40.72 -3.04
C ASN A 173 -9.65 41.61 -3.25
N GLU A 174 -9.60 42.83 -2.70
CA GLU A 174 -10.68 43.82 -2.85
C GLU A 174 -10.94 44.19 -4.31
N THR A 175 -9.91 44.17 -5.16
CA THR A 175 -10.01 44.48 -6.59
C THR A 175 -10.31 43.26 -7.47
N GLY A 176 -10.41 42.07 -6.88
CA GLY A 176 -10.68 40.82 -7.61
C GLY A 176 -9.52 39.82 -7.60
N VAL A 177 -9.87 38.55 -7.46
CA VAL A 177 -9.01 37.36 -7.60
C VAL A 177 -9.17 36.84 -9.03
N SER A 178 -8.06 36.69 -9.74
CA SER A 178 -8.01 36.18 -11.12
C SER A 178 -6.67 35.49 -11.37
N GLY A 179 -6.63 34.56 -12.32
CA GLY A 179 -5.44 33.81 -12.70
C GLY A 179 -5.24 32.54 -11.86
N GLU A 180 -3.99 32.10 -11.78
CA GLU A 180 -3.62 30.83 -11.16
C GLU A 180 -3.30 30.96 -9.66
N ALA A 181 -3.75 30.00 -8.86
CA ALA A 181 -3.41 29.93 -7.44
C ALA A 181 -3.35 28.50 -6.92
N SER A 182 -2.32 28.22 -6.11
CA SER A 182 -2.17 26.95 -5.39
C SER A 182 -2.66 27.09 -3.96
N VAL A 183 -3.61 26.25 -3.56
CA VAL A 183 -4.27 26.32 -2.25
C VAL A 183 -4.10 25.02 -1.49
N ALA A 184 -3.62 25.13 -0.24
CA ALA A 184 -3.52 23.98 0.66
C ALA A 184 -4.89 23.62 1.27
N THR A 185 -5.23 22.34 1.22
CA THR A 185 -6.49 21.77 1.70
C THR A 185 -6.23 20.74 2.80
N SER A 186 -7.29 20.11 3.32
CA SER A 186 -7.16 19.08 4.35
C SER A 186 -7.30 17.69 3.74
N ARG A 187 -6.27 16.85 3.89
CA ARG A 187 -6.35 15.43 3.51
C ARG A 187 -7.24 14.58 4.43
N PHE A 188 -7.67 15.13 5.56
CA PHE A 188 -8.46 14.41 6.57
C PHE A 188 -9.95 14.70 6.50
N ARG A 189 -10.34 15.75 5.78
CA ARG A 189 -11.72 16.21 5.67
C ARG A 189 -12.08 16.34 4.19
N GLU A 190 -13.37 16.27 3.90
CA GLU A 190 -13.86 16.70 2.59
C GLU A 190 -13.46 18.16 2.37
N THR A 191 -13.25 18.53 1.11
CA THR A 191 -12.86 19.89 0.73
C THR A 191 -14.04 20.53 0.03
N GLU A 192 -14.57 21.59 0.62
CA GLU A 192 -15.52 22.50 0.01
C GLU A 192 -14.81 23.80 -0.35
N LEU A 193 -14.93 24.19 -1.61
CA LEU A 193 -14.45 25.47 -2.13
C LEU A 193 -15.64 26.40 -2.29
N THR A 194 -15.49 27.65 -1.85
CA THR A 194 -16.52 28.68 -2.03
C THR A 194 -15.89 29.91 -2.70
N PHE A 195 -16.56 30.45 -3.72
CA PHE A 195 -16.14 31.58 -4.52
C PHE A 195 -17.12 32.74 -4.33
N GLU A 196 -16.69 33.76 -3.58
CA GLU A 196 -17.53 34.92 -3.29
C GLU A 196 -17.38 35.98 -4.40
N ALA A 197 -18.41 36.15 -5.21
CA ALA A 197 -18.50 37.23 -6.20
C ALA A 197 -19.32 38.41 -5.66
N GLU A 198 -18.96 39.65 -6.03
CA GLU A 198 -19.64 40.87 -5.54
C GLU A 198 -21.15 40.91 -5.85
N ASN A 199 -21.58 40.30 -6.97
CA ASN A 199 -22.98 40.15 -7.34
C ASN A 199 -23.23 38.72 -7.85
N GLN A 200 -23.46 37.78 -6.91
CA GLN A 200 -23.60 36.35 -7.21
C GLN A 200 -24.62 36.05 -8.33
N THR A 201 -25.74 36.78 -8.36
CA THR A 201 -26.82 36.55 -9.34
C THR A 201 -26.50 37.00 -10.76
N THR A 202 -25.43 37.77 -10.95
CA THR A 202 -24.98 38.26 -12.26
C THR A 202 -23.51 37.92 -12.53
N ALA A 203 -22.89 37.13 -11.65
CA ALA A 203 -21.53 36.67 -11.83
C ALA A 203 -21.48 35.73 -13.04
N ASN A 204 -20.40 35.83 -13.82
CA ASN A 204 -20.15 35.00 -14.98
C ASN A 204 -18.64 34.67 -15.05
N GLY A 205 -18.30 33.67 -15.85
CA GLY A 205 -16.96 33.13 -15.95
C GLY A 205 -16.80 31.82 -15.22
N THR A 206 -15.57 31.32 -15.19
CA THR A 206 -15.29 29.97 -14.75
C THR A 206 -14.18 29.92 -13.72
N VAL A 207 -14.26 28.92 -12.85
CA VAL A 207 -13.13 28.51 -12.03
C VAL A 207 -12.81 27.06 -12.36
N GLU A 208 -11.63 26.84 -12.93
CA GLU A 208 -11.10 25.49 -13.07
C GLU A 208 -10.37 25.09 -11.78
N VAL A 209 -10.68 23.90 -11.28
CA VAL A 209 -10.11 23.32 -10.07
C VAL A 209 -9.46 22.02 -10.44
N SER A 210 -8.13 21.99 -10.39
CA SER A 210 -7.32 20.81 -10.66
C SER A 210 -6.73 20.26 -9.35
N TYR A 211 -6.82 18.94 -9.16
CA TYR A 211 -6.37 18.29 -7.94
C TYR A 211 -5.95 16.85 -8.19
N THR A 212 -5.14 16.28 -7.27
CA THR A 212 -4.76 14.87 -7.32
C THR A 212 -5.57 14.08 -6.33
N SER A 213 -6.23 13.02 -6.82
CA SER A 213 -6.88 12.01 -5.99
C SER A 213 -6.01 10.74 -5.93
N LEU A 214 -6.22 9.91 -4.91
CA LEU A 214 -5.54 8.62 -4.78
C LEU A 214 -6.55 7.49 -5.01
N ALA A 215 -6.36 6.73 -6.09
CA ALA A 215 -7.01 5.43 -6.23
C ALA A 215 -6.23 4.40 -5.41
N VAL A 216 -6.91 3.70 -4.50
CA VAL A 216 -6.27 2.75 -3.59
C VAL A 216 -6.74 1.32 -3.86
N GLU A 217 -5.78 0.39 -3.93
CA GLU A 217 -6.06 -1.03 -4.15
C GLU A 217 -5.31 -1.87 -3.11
N PRO A 218 -5.96 -2.84 -2.45
CA PRO A 218 -5.28 -3.73 -1.51
C PRO A 218 -4.35 -4.67 -2.26
N THR A 219 -3.14 -4.87 -1.71
CA THR A 219 -2.18 -5.85 -2.23
C THR A 219 -1.30 -6.40 -1.10
N THR A 220 -0.40 -7.31 -1.45
CA THR A 220 0.62 -7.83 -0.54
C THR A 220 2.01 -7.31 -0.94
N LEU A 221 2.70 -6.67 0.00
CA LEU A 221 4.13 -6.44 -0.06
C LEU A 221 4.84 -7.73 0.37
N VAL A 222 5.72 -8.25 -0.48
CA VAL A 222 6.57 -9.40 -0.21
C VAL A 222 8.02 -8.95 -0.23
N VAL A 223 8.74 -9.25 0.84
CA VAL A 223 10.16 -8.92 0.97
C VAL A 223 10.92 -10.19 1.33
N THR A 224 11.84 -10.59 0.46
CA THR A 224 12.74 -11.72 0.69
C THR A 224 14.17 -11.21 0.80
N VAL A 225 14.88 -11.63 1.84
CA VAL A 225 16.27 -11.21 2.12
C VAL A 225 17.08 -12.43 2.57
N ASP A 226 18.31 -12.53 2.06
CA ASP A 226 19.35 -13.49 2.46
C ASP A 226 20.64 -12.69 2.73
N VAL A 227 21.05 -12.58 4.00
CA VAL A 227 22.21 -11.76 4.46
C VAL A 227 23.51 -12.54 4.59
#